data_AF-I1KEU8-F1
#
_entry.id   AF-I1KEU8-F1
#
_cell.length_a   1.000
_cell.length_b   1.000
_cell.length_c   1.000
_cell.angle_alpha   90.00
_cell.angle_beta   90.00
_cell.angle_gamma   90.00
#
_symmetry.space_group_name_H-M   'P 1'
#
loop_
_entity.id
_entity.type
_entity.pdbx_description
1 polymer ?
#
loop_
_entity_poly.entity_id
_entity_poly.type
_entity_poly.pdbx_seq_one_letter_code
_entity_poly.pdbx_strand_id
1 'polypeptide(L)'
;MIKCKDESKSFSRDRLNDNFCDCPDGTDEPGTSACPNGKFYCRNLGSKPQFIVSSHVNDHFCDCCDGSDEYDGTICCPNTCVMGGNAESTFRNCKSKASKNGVKSEESVHTGLKLVIILQVILVIFLVFLWSFRCRTRSRRRRYR
;
A
#
# COMPACT_ATOMS: atom_id res chain seq x y z
N MET A 1 -11.27 34.60 4.56
CA MET A 1 -11.23 33.92 5.88
C MET A 1 -12.53 33.16 6.06
N ILE A 2 -12.44 31.90 6.47
CA ILE A 2 -13.57 31.01 6.76
C ILE A 2 -13.68 30.93 8.29
N LYS A 3 -14.89 31.03 8.85
CA LYS A 3 -15.10 30.93 10.30
C LYS A 3 -15.40 29.47 10.67
N CYS A 4 -14.93 29.04 11.84
CA CYS A 4 -15.43 27.82 12.46
C CYS A 4 -16.95 27.98 12.72
N LYS A 5 -17.69 26.86 12.75
CA LYS A 5 -19.15 26.88 12.93
C LYS A 5 -19.56 27.36 14.33
N ASP A 6 -18.72 27.12 15.33
CA ASP A 6 -18.87 27.62 16.69
C ASP A 6 -18.44 29.09 16.88
N GLU A 7 -18.00 29.75 15.81
CA GLU A 7 -17.47 31.13 15.79
C GLU A 7 -16.22 31.36 16.67
N SER A 8 -15.59 30.30 17.19
CA SER A 8 -14.44 30.41 18.10
C SER A 8 -13.19 30.98 17.43
N LYS A 9 -12.95 30.61 16.16
CA LYS A 9 -11.77 30.97 15.38
C LYS A 9 -12.13 31.15 13.90
N SER A 10 -11.19 31.69 13.14
CA SER A 10 -11.24 31.72 11.67
C SER A 10 -9.93 31.25 11.08
N PHE A 11 -10.00 30.64 9.90
CA PHE A 11 -8.86 30.04 9.20
C PHE A 11 -8.82 30.48 7.73
N SER A 12 -7.67 30.31 7.08
CA SER A 12 -7.51 30.55 5.64
C SER A 12 -7.99 29.34 4.84
N ARG A 13 -8.18 29.51 3.52
CA ARG A 13 -8.64 28.41 2.67
C ARG A 13 -7.61 27.26 2.58
N ASP A 14 -6.34 27.55 2.83
CA ASP A 14 -5.24 26.59 2.77
C ASP A 14 -5.22 25.65 3.99
N ARG A 15 -5.93 26.02 5.06
CA ARG A 15 -6.11 25.23 6.29
C ARG A 15 -7.36 24.33 6.24
N LEU A 16 -7.96 24.16 5.07
CA LEU A 16 -9.14 23.32 4.90
C LEU A 16 -8.71 21.95 4.38
N ASN A 17 -8.97 20.90 5.17
CA ASN A 17 -8.49 19.54 4.90
C ASN A 17 -6.96 19.48 4.75
N ASP A 18 -6.23 20.16 5.64
CA ASP A 18 -4.77 20.15 5.69
C ASP A 18 -4.22 19.08 6.66
N ASN A 19 -5.08 18.18 7.14
CA ASN A 19 -4.78 17.16 8.13
C ASN A 19 -4.36 17.73 9.50
N PHE A 20 -4.72 18.98 9.80
CA PHE A 20 -4.48 19.60 11.10
C PHE A 20 -5.76 20.20 11.69
N CYS A 21 -6.05 19.91 12.95
CA CYS A 21 -7.26 20.40 13.59
C CYS A 21 -7.07 21.82 14.15
N ASP A 22 -7.49 22.80 13.37
CA ASP A 22 -7.49 24.23 13.67
C ASP A 22 -8.76 24.70 14.39
N CYS A 23 -9.93 24.09 14.12
CA CYS A 23 -11.19 24.42 14.79
C CYS A 23 -11.57 23.36 15.85
N PRO A 24 -12.01 23.76 17.05
CA PRO A 24 -12.42 22.81 18.11
C PRO A 24 -13.69 22.01 17.74
N ASP A 25 -14.49 22.53 16.82
CA ASP A 25 -15.68 21.86 16.28
C ASP A 25 -15.40 20.97 15.06
N GLY A 26 -14.17 21.00 14.53
CA GLY A 26 -13.73 20.25 13.35
C GLY A 26 -14.29 20.71 12.01
N THR A 27 -14.75 21.95 11.90
CA THR A 27 -15.30 22.52 10.64
C THR A 27 -14.27 22.61 9.51
N ASP A 28 -13.00 22.74 9.87
CA ASP A 28 -11.84 22.84 8.99
C ASP A 28 -11.45 21.49 8.34
N GLU A 29 -11.77 20.37 8.97
CA GLU A 29 -11.37 19.03 8.53
C GLU A 29 -12.57 18.10 8.21
N PRO A 30 -13.50 18.47 7.29
CA PRO A 30 -14.62 17.61 6.92
C PRO A 30 -14.24 16.39 6.09
N GLY A 31 -13.03 16.37 5.52
CA GLY A 31 -12.53 15.35 4.60
C GLY A 31 -11.36 14.52 5.13
N THR A 32 -10.92 14.74 6.35
CA THR A 32 -9.78 14.04 6.96
C THR A 32 -10.15 13.52 8.35
N SER A 33 -9.25 12.74 8.96
CA SER A 33 -9.38 12.22 10.32
C SER A 33 -8.78 13.12 11.41
N ALA A 34 -8.35 14.34 11.08
CA ALA A 34 -7.53 15.16 11.98
C ALA A 34 -8.26 15.68 13.22
N CYS A 35 -9.56 15.95 13.12
CA CYS A 35 -10.35 16.47 14.24
C CYS A 35 -11.15 15.36 14.96
N PRO A 36 -11.06 15.23 16.30
CA PRO A 36 -11.75 14.15 17.03
C PRO A 36 -13.27 14.30 17.06
N ASN A 37 -13.77 15.54 17.07
CA ASN A 37 -15.20 15.84 17.01
C ASN A 37 -15.71 16.01 15.57
N GLY A 38 -14.83 15.86 14.58
CA GLY A 38 -15.16 15.99 13.17
C GLY A 38 -16.11 14.89 12.70
N LYS A 39 -16.87 15.19 11.65
CA LYS A 39 -17.76 14.23 11.01
C LYS A 39 -17.49 14.22 9.51
N PHE A 40 -17.28 13.04 8.97
CA PHE A 40 -17.12 12.84 7.54
C PHE A 40 -18.46 12.50 6.91
N TYR A 41 -18.71 13.03 5.71
CA TYR A 41 -19.96 12.84 5.00
C TYR A 41 -19.82 11.82 3.87
N CYS A 42 -20.39 10.63 4.06
CA CYS A 42 -20.53 9.64 2.99
C CYS A 42 -21.68 10.06 2.07
N ARG A 43 -21.37 10.33 0.79
CA ARG A 43 -22.39 10.69 -0.18
C ARG A 43 -23.28 9.50 -0.53
N ASN A 44 -22.72 8.29 -0.59
CA ASN A 44 -23.42 7.03 -0.82
C ASN A 44 -24.40 7.12 -2.00
N LEU A 45 -23.92 7.50 -3.18
CA LEU A 45 -24.77 7.68 -4.37
C LEU A 45 -25.56 6.39 -4.66
N GLY A 46 -26.90 6.52 -4.75
CA GLY A 46 -27.79 5.38 -4.91
C GLY A 46 -28.16 4.66 -3.61
N SER A 47 -27.68 5.15 -2.48
CA SER A 47 -28.00 4.70 -1.12
C SER A 47 -28.37 5.90 -0.25
N LYS A 48 -28.66 5.65 1.03
CA LYS A 48 -28.86 6.72 2.01
C LYS A 48 -27.51 7.39 2.35
N PRO A 49 -27.38 8.72 2.23
CA PRO A 49 -26.20 9.43 2.71
C PRO A 49 -26.12 9.34 4.24
N GLN A 50 -24.90 9.27 4.77
CA GLN A 50 -24.67 9.13 6.20
C GLN A 50 -23.44 9.92 6.64
N PHE A 51 -23.38 10.23 7.94
CA PHE A 51 -22.18 10.78 8.56
C PHE A 51 -21.50 9.70 9.40
N ILE A 52 -20.18 9.64 9.30
CA ILE A 52 -19.32 8.80 10.14
C ILE A 52 -18.43 9.69 11.01
N VAL A 53 -17.80 9.10 12.03
CA VAL A 53 -16.85 9.82 12.88
C VAL A 53 -15.56 10.04 12.08
N SER A 54 -14.95 11.21 12.24
CA SER A 54 -13.67 11.56 11.59
C SER A 54 -12.58 10.50 11.79
N SER A 55 -12.53 9.83 12.96
CA SER A 55 -11.56 8.77 13.24
C SER A 55 -11.68 7.52 12.35
N HIS A 56 -12.77 7.37 11.61
CA HIS A 56 -13.01 6.28 10.65
C HIS A 56 -12.52 6.62 9.23
N VAL A 57 -11.96 7.82 9.02
CA VAL A 57 -11.43 8.22 7.71
C VAL A 57 -9.98 7.76 7.59
N ASN A 58 -9.69 6.92 6.59
CA ASN A 58 -8.39 6.25 6.39
C ASN A 58 -7.95 5.43 7.62
N ASP A 59 -8.89 4.75 8.28
CA ASP A 59 -8.63 3.85 9.41
C ASP A 59 -8.43 2.39 8.99
N HIS A 60 -8.42 2.14 7.67
CA HIS A 60 -8.30 0.83 7.04
C HIS A 60 -9.54 -0.06 7.22
N PHE A 61 -10.70 0.55 7.47
CA PHE A 61 -11.99 -0.12 7.50
C PHE A 61 -12.97 0.59 6.56
N CYS A 62 -13.82 -0.16 5.87
CA CYS A 62 -14.80 0.41 4.94
C CYS A 62 -16.14 0.64 5.66
N ASP A 63 -16.38 1.86 6.12
CA ASP A 63 -17.62 2.32 6.75
C ASP A 63 -18.62 2.93 5.75
N CYS A 64 -18.15 3.66 4.74
CA CYS A 64 -19.02 4.17 3.68
C CYS A 64 -19.30 3.09 2.62
N CYS A 65 -20.56 2.94 2.17
CA CYS A 65 -20.87 1.96 1.11
C CYS A 65 -20.21 2.33 -0.23
N ASP A 66 -19.94 3.61 -0.47
CA ASP A 66 -19.24 4.06 -1.67
C ASP A 66 -17.70 3.98 -1.57
N GLY A 67 -17.17 3.64 -0.39
CA GLY A 67 -15.74 3.54 -0.10
C GLY A 67 -14.99 4.88 -0.11
N SER A 68 -15.71 6.01 0.08
CA SER A 68 -15.12 7.36 0.02
C SER A 68 -14.32 7.77 1.26
N ASP A 69 -14.47 7.03 2.35
CA ASP A 69 -13.75 7.13 3.62
C ASP A 69 -12.28 6.69 3.52
N GLU A 70 -11.98 5.74 2.63
CA GLU A 70 -10.64 5.14 2.47
C GLU A 70 -10.02 5.57 1.12
N TYR A 71 -9.57 6.81 1.06
CA TYR A 71 -9.10 7.45 -0.18
C TYR A 71 -7.57 7.45 -0.34
N ASP A 72 -6.82 7.13 0.71
CA ASP A 72 -5.35 7.09 0.69
C ASP A 72 -4.78 5.96 -0.22
N GLY A 73 -5.62 4.98 -0.55
CA GLY A 73 -5.28 3.84 -1.38
C GLY A 73 -4.49 2.74 -0.67
N THR A 74 -4.38 2.79 0.67
CA THR A 74 -3.75 1.74 1.48
C THR A 74 -4.60 0.49 1.49
N ILE A 75 -5.91 0.65 1.67
CA ILE A 75 -6.89 -0.40 1.42
C ILE A 75 -7.79 -0.04 0.26
N CYS A 76 -8.66 -0.98 -0.08
CA CYS A 76 -9.45 -0.95 -1.29
C CYS A 76 -10.90 -1.25 -0.91
N CYS A 77 -11.72 -0.19 -0.86
CA CYS A 77 -13.15 -0.27 -0.57
C CYS A 77 -13.98 -0.25 -1.87
N PRO A 78 -14.63 -1.36 -2.25
CA PRO A 78 -15.52 -1.38 -3.41
C PRO A 78 -16.85 -0.69 -3.09
N ASN A 79 -17.46 -0.05 -4.09
CA ASN A 79 -18.80 0.48 -3.95
C ASN A 79 -19.84 -0.66 -3.84
N THR A 80 -20.59 -0.67 -2.74
CA THR A 80 -21.62 -1.66 -2.35
C THR A 80 -23.01 -1.04 -2.19
N CYS A 81 -23.22 0.19 -2.65
CA CYS A 81 -24.49 0.91 -2.47
C CYS A 81 -25.66 0.28 -3.26
N VAL A 82 -26.88 0.30 -2.68
CA VAL A 82 -28.01 -0.60 -3.01
C VAL A 82 -28.64 -0.35 -4.40
N MET A 83 -28.28 0.74 -5.08
CA MET A 83 -28.73 1.05 -6.45
C MET A 83 -27.60 1.01 -7.50
N GLY A 84 -26.37 0.65 -7.12
CA GLY A 84 -25.20 0.57 -7.99
C GLY A 84 -24.89 -0.86 -8.42
N GLY A 85 -25.85 -1.51 -9.10
CA GLY A 85 -25.75 -2.90 -9.55
C GLY A 85 -24.39 -3.29 -10.15
N ASN A 86 -23.94 -4.48 -9.74
CA ASN A 86 -22.77 -5.24 -10.19
C ASN A 86 -21.46 -4.97 -9.42
N ALA A 87 -21.36 -5.51 -8.20
CA ALA A 87 -20.13 -5.61 -7.39
C ALA A 87 -18.92 -6.22 -8.15
N GLU A 88 -19.17 -6.90 -9.27
CA GLU A 88 -18.18 -7.60 -10.08
C GLU A 88 -17.27 -6.67 -10.92
N SER A 89 -17.75 -5.49 -11.32
CA SER A 89 -16.93 -4.51 -12.07
C SER A 89 -16.05 -3.64 -11.17
N THR A 90 -16.45 -3.40 -9.92
CA THR A 90 -15.80 -2.43 -9.03
C THR A 90 -14.55 -3.01 -8.36
N PHE A 91 -14.57 -4.31 -8.07
CA PHE A 91 -13.45 -5.02 -7.42
C PHE A 91 -12.17 -5.06 -8.28
N ARG A 92 -12.32 -5.10 -9.63
CA ARG A 92 -11.18 -5.10 -10.57
C ARG A 92 -10.37 -3.80 -10.49
N ASN A 93 -11.04 -2.65 -10.42
CA ASN A 93 -10.38 -1.33 -10.34
C ASN A 93 -9.60 -1.14 -9.05
N CYS A 94 -10.06 -1.78 -7.99
CA CYS A 94 -9.59 -1.57 -6.64
C CYS A 94 -8.30 -2.39 -6.36
N LYS A 95 -8.21 -3.60 -6.93
CA LYS A 95 -6.95 -4.38 -6.97
C LYS A 95 -5.81 -3.69 -7.74
N SER A 96 -6.14 -2.92 -8.79
CA SER A 96 -5.13 -2.24 -9.62
C SER A 96 -4.47 -1.04 -8.93
N LYS A 97 -5.09 -0.47 -7.89
CA LYS A 97 -4.58 0.69 -7.14
C LYS A 97 -3.75 0.28 -5.91
N ALA A 98 -4.24 -0.67 -5.09
CA ALA A 98 -3.49 -1.19 -3.95
C ALA A 98 -2.16 -1.85 -4.35
N SER A 99 -2.13 -2.52 -5.51
CA SER A 99 -0.92 -3.19 -6.01
C SER A 99 0.17 -2.23 -6.53
N LYS A 100 -0.11 -0.93 -6.70
CA LYS A 100 0.89 0.04 -7.18
C LYS A 100 1.62 0.74 -6.04
N ASN A 101 1.01 0.83 -4.85
CA ASN A 101 1.60 1.52 -3.69
C ASN A 101 2.17 0.54 -2.64
N GLY A 102 1.81 -0.75 -2.72
CA GLY A 102 2.23 -1.79 -1.76
C GLY A 102 3.42 -2.67 -2.16
N VAL A 103 4.16 -2.37 -3.23
CA VAL A 103 5.36 -3.15 -3.60
C VAL A 103 6.55 -2.22 -3.82
N LYS A 104 7.19 -1.82 -2.73
CA LYS A 104 8.60 -1.42 -2.74
C LYS A 104 9.32 -1.98 -1.52
N SER A 105 9.08 -3.26 -1.22
CA SER A 105 9.79 -3.96 -0.14
C SER A 105 9.96 -5.47 -0.38
N GLU A 106 9.87 -5.94 -1.63
CA GLU A 106 10.21 -7.33 -2.00
C GLU A 106 11.34 -7.44 -3.05
N GLU A 107 12.19 -6.40 -3.20
CA GLU A 107 13.30 -6.43 -4.16
C GLU A 107 14.67 -6.25 -3.49
N SER A 108 14.87 -6.86 -2.32
CA SER A 108 16.20 -6.90 -1.68
C SER A 108 16.63 -8.28 -1.22
N VAL A 109 15.70 -9.22 -1.02
CA VAL A 109 16.03 -10.56 -0.49
C VAL A 109 16.40 -11.53 -1.61
N HIS A 110 15.82 -11.39 -2.81
CA HIS A 110 16.08 -12.32 -3.91
C HIS A 110 17.43 -12.13 -4.62
N THR A 111 18.02 -10.94 -4.55
CA THR A 111 19.30 -10.63 -5.21
C THR A 111 20.49 -11.24 -4.47
N GLY A 112 20.47 -11.25 -3.14
CA GLY A 112 21.52 -11.85 -2.31
C GLY A 112 21.61 -13.37 -2.42
N LEU A 113 20.47 -14.07 -2.33
CA LEU A 113 20.44 -15.53 -2.36
C LEU A 113 20.87 -16.09 -3.73
N LYS A 114 20.50 -15.43 -4.83
CA LYS A 114 20.94 -15.81 -6.18
C LYS A 114 22.46 -15.72 -6.36
N LEU A 115 23.10 -14.68 -5.80
CA LEU A 115 24.56 -14.53 -5.87
C LEU A 115 25.30 -15.64 -5.12
N VAL A 116 24.81 -16.05 -3.95
CA VAL A 116 25.40 -17.14 -3.17
C VAL A 116 25.36 -18.47 -3.94
N ILE A 117 24.22 -18.77 -4.59
CA ILE A 117 24.05 -20.00 -5.36
C ILE A 117 25.01 -20.02 -6.57
N ILE A 118 25.14 -18.89 -7.28
CA ILE A 118 26.03 -18.80 -8.46
C ILE A 118 27.49 -19.04 -8.06
N LEU A 119 27.97 -18.43 -6.96
CA LEU A 119 29.35 -18.63 -6.49
C LEU A 119 29.63 -20.07 -6.07
N GLN A 120 28.68 -20.74 -5.42
CA GLN A 120 28.82 -22.14 -5.03
C GLN A 120 28.92 -23.07 -6.25
N VAL A 121 28.11 -22.84 -7.29
CA VAL A 121 28.15 -23.65 -8.52
C VAL A 121 29.49 -23.50 -9.24
N ILE A 122 30.02 -22.27 -9.33
CA ILE A 122 31.32 -22.00 -9.96
C ILE A 122 32.45 -22.73 -9.19
N LEU A 123 32.43 -22.68 -7.86
CA LEU A 123 33.41 -23.40 -7.04
C LEU A 123 33.37 -24.91 -7.26
N VAL A 124 32.17 -25.50 -7.32
CA VAL A 124 32.02 -26.94 -7.57
C VAL A 124 32.55 -27.33 -8.95
N ILE A 125 32.21 -26.56 -9.99
CA ILE A 125 32.72 -26.81 -11.35
C ILE A 125 34.24 -26.72 -11.40
N PHE A 126 34.83 -25.72 -10.75
CA PHE A 126 36.28 -25.56 -10.70
C PHE A 126 36.96 -26.73 -9.98
N LEU A 127 36.40 -27.20 -8.87
CA LEU A 127 36.91 -28.37 -8.14
C LEU A 127 36.83 -29.66 -8.98
N VAL A 128 35.73 -29.87 -9.71
CA VAL A 128 35.56 -31.01 -10.62
C VAL A 128 36.55 -30.94 -11.78
N PHE A 129 36.79 -29.74 -12.33
CA PHE A 129 37.78 -29.54 -13.39
C PHE A 129 39.20 -29.82 -12.90
N LEU A 130 39.58 -29.27 -11.74
CA LEU A 130 40.88 -29.55 -11.12
C LEU A 130 41.05 -31.03 -10.80
N TRP A 131 40.01 -31.72 -10.33
CA TRP A 131 40.05 -33.15 -10.07
C TRP A 131 40.22 -33.93 -11.38
N SER A 132 39.48 -33.58 -12.43
CA SER A 132 39.61 -34.17 -13.76
C SER A 132 41.01 -34.00 -14.34
N PHE A 133 41.61 -32.81 -14.18
CA PHE A 133 43.00 -32.53 -14.58
C PHE A 133 44.03 -33.29 -13.72
N ARG A 134 43.81 -33.40 -12.40
CA ARG A 134 44.66 -34.18 -11.51
C ARG A 134 44.60 -35.68 -11.82
N CYS A 135 43.42 -36.21 -12.12
CA CYS A 135 43.24 -37.59 -12.57
C CYS A 135 43.90 -37.83 -13.93
N ARG A 136 43.74 -36.89 -14.88
CA ARG A 136 44.34 -36.98 -16.22
C ARG A 136 45.87 -36.89 -16.19
N THR A 137 46.44 -36.07 -15.30
CA THR A 137 47.91 -35.97 -15.10
C THR A 137 48.46 -37.18 -14.34
N ARG A 138 47.76 -37.72 -13.32
CA ARG A 138 48.12 -38.99 -12.66
C ARG A 138 48.07 -40.19 -13.63
N SER A 139 47.08 -40.23 -14.52
CA SER A 139 46.97 -41.26 -15.57
C SER A 139 48.14 -41.18 -16.56
N ARG A 140 48.56 -39.97 -16.96
CA ARG A 140 49.74 -39.77 -17.83
C ARG A 140 51.07 -40.16 -17.16
N ARG A 141 51.27 -39.86 -15.87
CA ARG A 141 52.51 -40.26 -15.14
C ARG A 141 52.67 -41.77 -14.98
N ARG A 142 51.58 -42.56 -14.92
CA ARG A 142 51.65 -44.03 -14.87
C ARG A 142 52.03 -44.69 -16.21
N ARG A 143 52.01 -43.94 -17.32
CA ARG A 143 52.31 -44.45 -18.67
C ARG A 143 53.75 -44.17 -19.13
N TYR A 144 54.54 -43.49 -18.29
CA TYR A 144 55.93 -43.08 -18.55
C TYR A 144 56.91 -43.61 -17.49
N ARG A 145 56.50 -44.60 -16.70
CA ARG A 145 57.33 -45.30 -15.72
C ARG A 145 57.33 -46.78 -16.01
#